data_AF-A0A520J9T7-F1
#
_entry.id   AF-A0A520J9T7-F1
#
_cell.length_a   1.000
_cell.length_b   1.000
_cell.length_c   1.000
_cell.angle_alpha   90.00
_cell.angle_beta   90.00
_cell.angle_gamma   90.00
#
_symmetry.space_group_name_H-M   'P 1'
#
loop_
_entity.id
_entity.type
_entity.pdbx_description
1 polymer ?
#
loop_
_entity_poly.entity_id
_entity_poly.type
_entity_poly.pdbx_seq_one_letter_code
_entity_poly.pdbx_strand_id
1 'polypeptide(L)'
;MLQRFIAGIADVPVPTARKVKVYLLADDAAVQETMAWPGWRVAGYYNARLRGPIAVNTRTDAKDIGFPAQMVLFHELTHHFMLQYFNAGYPIWYREGLADFIGTATFETNDIARVGEP
;
A
#
# COMPACT_ATOMS: atom_id res chain seq x y z
N MET A 1 6.69 10.75 3.59
CA MET A 1 7.59 11.74 2.97
C MET A 1 7.54 11.64 1.44
N LEU A 2 7.99 10.54 0.81
CA LEU A 2 7.97 10.38 -0.66
C LEU A 2 6.63 10.71 -1.34
N GLN A 3 5.53 10.06 -0.91
CA GLN A 3 4.23 10.26 -1.56
C GLN A 3 3.69 11.69 -1.39
N ARG A 4 3.98 12.36 -0.27
CA ARG A 4 3.65 13.78 -0.06
C ARG A 4 4.45 14.69 -1.00
N PHE A 5 5.74 14.41 -1.17
CA PHE A 5 6.60 15.15 -2.10
C PHE A 5 6.09 15.04 -3.55
N ILE A 6 5.80 13.82 -4.01
CA ILE A 6 5.22 13.57 -5.35
C ILE A 6 3.90 14.32 -5.54
N ALA A 7 3.07 14.35 -4.49
CA ALA A 7 1.78 15.02 -4.48
C ALA A 7 1.83 16.54 -4.27
N GLY A 8 3.00 17.14 -4.04
CA GLY A 8 3.13 18.55 -3.67
C GLY A 8 2.49 18.92 -2.32
N ILE A 9 2.29 17.94 -1.44
CA ILE A 9 1.74 18.16 -0.09
C ILE A 9 2.85 18.61 0.83
N ALA A 10 2.66 19.76 1.48
CA ALA A 10 3.62 20.31 2.44
C ALA A 10 3.98 19.28 3.53
N ASP A 11 5.26 19.14 3.82
CA ASP A 11 5.74 18.22 4.85
C ASP A 11 5.65 18.83 6.25
N VAL A 12 4.43 19.21 6.62
CA VAL A 12 4.11 19.68 7.96
C VAL A 12 3.61 18.50 8.80
N PRO A 13 3.90 18.46 10.11
CA PRO A 13 3.28 17.51 11.02
C PRO A 13 1.76 17.67 10.93
N VAL A 14 1.07 16.62 10.47
CA VAL A 14 -0.40 16.62 10.43
C VAL A 14 -0.86 16.01 11.75
N PRO A 15 -1.46 16.79 12.68
CA PRO A 15 -1.80 16.32 14.03
C PRO A 15 -2.75 15.11 14.05
N THR A 16 -3.42 14.83 12.93
CA THR A 16 -4.44 13.80 12.77
C THR A 16 -3.99 12.60 11.92
N ALA A 17 -2.72 12.53 11.50
CA ALA A 17 -2.24 11.41 10.68
C ALA A 17 -2.38 10.08 11.45
N ARG A 18 -3.25 9.19 10.95
CA ARG A 18 -3.49 7.91 11.62
C ARG A 18 -2.41 6.91 11.22
N LYS A 19 -1.67 6.39 12.21
CA LYS A 19 -0.68 5.33 11.97
C LYS A 19 -1.36 4.07 11.47
N VAL A 20 -0.82 3.48 10.40
CA VAL A 20 -1.23 2.16 9.89
C VAL A 20 -0.55 1.07 10.70
N LYS A 21 -1.32 0.06 11.12
CA LYS A 21 -0.76 -1.16 11.69
C LYS A 21 -0.56 -2.20 10.60
N VAL A 22 0.66 -2.68 10.43
CA VAL A 22 1.02 -3.67 9.41
C VAL A 22 1.11 -5.06 10.04
N TYR A 23 0.45 -6.04 9.43
CA TYR A 23 0.53 -7.46 9.77
C TYR A 23 1.19 -8.22 8.61
N LEU A 24 2.32 -8.88 8.88
CA LEU A 24 3.06 -9.67 7.89
C LEU A 24 2.84 -11.17 8.14
N LEU A 25 2.11 -11.80 7.24
CA LEU A 25 1.75 -13.22 7.31
C LEU A 25 2.74 -14.07 6.50
N ALA A 26 2.66 -15.39 6.63
CA ALA A 26 3.67 -16.30 6.07
C ALA A 26 3.76 -16.18 4.53
N ASP A 27 2.60 -16.19 3.86
CA ASP A 27 2.44 -16.21 2.41
C ASP A 27 1.07 -15.59 2.01
N ASP A 28 0.81 -15.53 0.70
CA ASP A 28 -0.45 -15.09 0.10
C ASP A 28 -1.65 -15.95 0.51
N ALA A 29 -1.47 -17.27 0.68
CA ALA A 29 -2.51 -18.14 1.20
C ALA A 29 -2.96 -17.73 2.62
N ALA A 30 -2.02 -17.49 3.53
CA ALA A 30 -2.33 -17.02 4.88
C ALA A 30 -3.00 -15.63 4.89
N VAL A 31 -2.69 -14.76 3.91
CA VAL A 31 -3.41 -13.48 3.73
C VAL A 31 -4.86 -13.72 3.33
N GLN A 32 -5.10 -14.58 2.33
CA GLN A 32 -6.43 -14.90 1.82
C GLN A 32 -7.32 -15.53 2.90
N GLU A 33 -6.75 -16.35 3.81
CA GLU A 33 -7.47 -16.93 4.96
C GLU A 33 -8.06 -15.89 5.92
N THR A 34 -7.53 -14.66 5.93
CA THR A 34 -8.05 -13.58 6.78
C THR A 34 -9.23 -12.81 6.14
N MET A 35 -9.57 -13.11 4.89
CA MET A 35 -10.63 -12.43 4.15
C MET A 35 -11.98 -13.10 4.36
N ALA A 36 -13.04 -12.29 4.41
CA ALA A 36 -14.41 -12.79 4.58
C ALA A 36 -14.98 -13.48 3.33
N TRP A 37 -14.37 -13.25 2.16
CA TRP A 37 -14.81 -13.81 0.88
C TRP A 37 -13.74 -14.73 0.30
N PRO A 38 -13.93 -16.06 0.38
CA PRO A 38 -13.04 -17.01 -0.26
C PRO A 38 -13.10 -16.86 -1.80
N GLY A 39 -11.95 -16.73 -2.45
CA GLY A 39 -11.82 -16.75 -3.92
C GLY A 39 -11.13 -15.56 -4.56
N TRP A 40 -10.80 -14.50 -3.80
CA TRP A 40 -9.98 -13.39 -4.31
C TRP A 40 -8.49 -13.69 -4.08
N ARG A 41 -7.72 -13.78 -5.16
CA ARG A 41 -6.26 -13.97 -5.10
C ARG A 41 -5.62 -12.61 -4.87
N VAL A 42 -5.36 -12.28 -3.60
CA VAL A 42 -4.62 -11.07 -3.21
C VAL A 42 -3.41 -11.48 -2.36
N ALA A 43 -2.35 -10.68 -2.44
CA ALA A 43 -1.17 -10.86 -1.60
C ALA A 43 -1.12 -9.87 -0.41
N GLY A 44 -1.99 -8.86 -0.45
CA GLY A 44 -2.15 -7.88 0.61
C GLY A 44 -3.52 -7.20 0.50
N TYR A 45 -3.89 -6.49 1.57
CA TYR A 45 -5.01 -5.57 1.55
C TYR A 45 -4.87 -4.50 2.63
N TYR A 46 -5.39 -3.31 2.32
CA TYR A 46 -5.58 -2.21 3.23
C TYR A 46 -7.04 -2.10 3.66
N ASN A 47 -7.29 -1.80 4.95
CA ASN A 47 -8.62 -1.56 5.46
C ASN A 47 -8.65 -0.39 6.47
N ALA A 48 -9.40 0.66 6.14
CA ALA A 48 -9.68 1.77 7.03
C ALA A 48 -10.83 1.44 8.00
N ARG A 49 -10.52 0.78 9.12
CA ARG A 49 -11.51 0.42 10.15
C ARG A 49 -11.70 1.55 11.16
N LEU A 50 -12.85 1.55 11.86
CA LEU A 50 -13.16 2.50 12.94
C LEU A 50 -12.10 2.48 14.06
N ARG A 51 -11.53 1.30 14.34
CA ARG A 51 -10.47 1.09 15.35
C ARG A 51 -9.06 1.52 14.88
N GLY A 52 -8.95 1.99 13.65
CA GLY A 52 -7.69 2.40 13.02
C GLY A 52 -7.40 1.63 11.73
N PRO A 53 -6.59 2.22 10.84
CA PRO A 53 -6.22 1.60 9.58
C PRO A 53 -5.27 0.42 9.80
N ILE A 54 -5.49 -0.64 9.05
CA ILE A 54 -4.61 -1.82 9.02
C ILE A 54 -4.18 -2.11 7.58
N ALA A 55 -2.98 -2.66 7.42
CA ALA A 55 -2.54 -3.33 6.21
C ALA A 55 -2.13 -4.76 6.57
N VAL A 56 -2.61 -5.73 5.80
CA VAL A 56 -2.20 -7.14 5.91
C VAL A 56 -1.45 -7.48 4.64
N ASN A 57 -0.31 -8.15 4.75
CA ASN A 57 0.54 -8.46 3.62
C ASN A 57 1.28 -9.79 3.84
N THR A 58 1.66 -10.44 2.76
CA THR A 58 2.61 -11.54 2.75
C THR A 58 4.02 -11.08 3.16
N ARG A 59 4.78 -11.96 3.81
CA ARG A 59 6.20 -11.77 4.11
C ARG A 59 7.10 -12.23 2.97
N THR A 60 6.60 -13.13 2.14
CA THR A 60 7.33 -13.72 1.01
C THR A 60 6.75 -13.21 -0.29
N ASP A 61 7.56 -13.21 -1.35
CA ASP A 61 7.09 -12.80 -2.67
C ASP A 61 5.82 -13.55 -3.03
N ALA A 62 4.86 -12.81 -3.55
CA ALA A 62 3.51 -13.29 -3.80
C ALA A 62 3.54 -14.26 -4.98
N LYS A 63 3.63 -15.56 -4.66
CA LYS A 63 3.83 -16.62 -5.66
C LYS A 63 2.68 -16.70 -6.64
N ASP A 64 1.45 -16.42 -6.19
CA ASP A 64 0.25 -16.49 -7.01
C ASP A 64 0.15 -15.38 -8.08
N ILE A 65 0.67 -14.20 -7.78
CA ILE A 65 0.51 -12.98 -8.60
C ILE A 65 1.84 -12.42 -9.14
N GLY A 66 2.98 -12.97 -8.73
CA GLY A 66 4.30 -12.67 -9.28
C GLY A 66 4.93 -11.36 -8.81
N PHE A 67 4.50 -10.81 -7.66
CA PHE A 67 5.00 -9.52 -7.16
C PHE A 67 5.87 -9.66 -5.90
N PRO A 68 6.94 -8.84 -5.76
CA PRO A 68 7.70 -8.78 -4.52
C PRO A 68 6.83 -8.35 -3.33
N ALA A 69 7.05 -8.94 -2.16
CA ALA A 69 6.24 -8.63 -0.96
C ALA A 69 6.28 -7.12 -0.58
N GLN A 70 7.43 -6.49 -0.78
CA GLN A 70 7.61 -5.06 -0.56
C GLN A 70 6.77 -4.21 -1.51
N MET A 71 6.66 -4.61 -2.78
CA MET A 71 5.85 -3.90 -3.77
C MET A 71 4.37 -3.91 -3.36
N VAL A 72 3.88 -5.07 -2.93
CA VAL A 72 2.52 -5.22 -2.37
C VAL A 72 2.34 -4.30 -1.15
N LEU A 73 3.35 -4.16 -0.28
CA LEU A 73 3.23 -3.30 0.90
C LEU A 73 3.09 -1.84 0.51
N PHE A 74 3.87 -1.39 -0.46
CA PHE A 74 3.84 -0.01 -0.94
C PHE A 74 2.54 0.29 -1.70
N HIS A 75 1.99 -0.68 -2.44
CA HIS A 75 0.65 -0.61 -3.01
C HIS A 75 -0.39 -0.33 -1.91
N GLU A 76 -0.44 -1.14 -0.84
CA GLU A 76 -1.41 -0.97 0.24
C GLU A 76 -1.23 0.34 1.05
N LEU A 77 0.01 0.76 1.26
CA LEU A 77 0.29 2.05 1.91
C LEU A 77 -0.11 3.25 1.03
N THR A 78 -0.12 3.07 -0.30
CA THR A 78 -0.62 4.10 -1.22
C THR A 78 -2.12 4.27 -1.08
N HIS A 79 -2.90 3.20 -0.91
CA HIS A 79 -4.32 3.32 -0.58
C HIS A 79 -4.57 4.10 0.72
N HIS A 80 -3.77 3.86 1.75
CA HIS A 80 -3.85 4.65 2.99
C HIS A 80 -3.63 6.14 2.73
N PHE A 81 -2.57 6.46 2.00
CA PHE A 81 -2.22 7.84 1.65
C PHE A 81 -3.33 8.51 0.84
N MET A 82 -3.87 7.83 -0.18
CA MET A 82 -5.00 8.33 -0.94
C MET A 82 -6.19 8.65 -0.04
N LEU A 83 -6.57 7.73 0.85
CA LEU A 83 -7.70 7.97 1.75
C LEU A 83 -7.44 9.09 2.77
N GLN A 84 -6.19 9.36 3.13
CA GLN A 84 -5.85 10.40 4.08
C GLN A 84 -5.75 11.80 3.47
N TYR A 85 -5.27 11.93 2.22
CA TYR A 85 -5.02 13.24 1.60
C TYR A 85 -5.89 13.53 0.36
N PHE A 86 -6.51 12.50 -0.21
CA PHE A 86 -7.28 12.55 -1.44
C PHE A 86 -8.62 11.86 -1.25
N ASN A 87 -9.45 12.37 -0.33
CA ASN A 87 -10.73 11.76 0.06
C ASN A 87 -11.88 11.92 -0.96
N ALA A 88 -11.57 12.24 -2.22
CA ALA A 88 -12.55 12.29 -3.29
C ALA A 88 -12.85 10.89 -3.86
N GLY A 89 -13.99 10.75 -4.53
CA GLY A 89 -14.36 9.51 -5.22
C GLY A 89 -13.59 9.35 -6.53
N TYR A 90 -12.38 8.78 -6.48
CA TYR A 90 -11.60 8.48 -7.68
C TYR A 90 -12.05 7.17 -8.34
N PRO A 91 -11.98 7.07 -9.67
CA PRO A 91 -12.29 5.84 -10.38
C PRO A 91 -11.29 4.73 -10.01
N ILE A 92 -11.75 3.48 -10.07
CA ILE A 92 -10.96 2.30 -9.65
C ILE A 92 -9.61 2.27 -10.36
N TRP A 93 -9.59 2.45 -11.69
CA TRP A 93 -8.34 2.42 -12.47
C TRP A 93 -7.28 3.39 -11.95
N TYR A 94 -7.68 4.56 -11.44
CA TYR A 94 -6.75 5.56 -10.93
C TYR A 94 -6.21 5.15 -9.56
N ARG A 95 -7.08 4.65 -8.67
CA ARG A 95 -6.68 4.22 -7.33
C ARG A 95 -5.72 3.04 -7.35
N GLU A 96 -6.07 2.01 -8.11
CA GLU A 96 -5.27 0.79 -8.20
C GLU A 96 -4.01 1.07 -9.04
N GLY A 97 -4.12 1.78 -10.17
CA GLY A 97 -2.97 2.11 -11.02
C GLY A 97 -1.95 3.04 -10.35
N LEU A 98 -2.39 4.00 -9.53
CA LEU A 98 -1.47 4.81 -8.73
C LEU A 98 -0.78 3.96 -7.65
N ALA A 99 -1.50 3.03 -7.02
CA ALA A 99 -0.94 2.11 -6.03
C ALA A 99 0.09 1.16 -6.65
N ASP A 100 -0.16 0.66 -7.86
CA ASP A 100 0.81 -0.13 -8.63
C ASP A 100 2.04 0.70 -9.01
N PHE A 101 1.84 1.90 -9.54
CA PHE A 101 2.94 2.79 -9.91
C PHE A 101 3.83 3.12 -8.71
N ILE A 102 3.26 3.59 -7.60
CA ILE A 102 4.00 3.90 -6.37
C ILE A 102 4.55 2.62 -5.72
N GLY A 103 3.90 1.48 -5.92
CA GLY A 103 4.32 0.17 -5.43
C GLY A 103 5.74 -0.20 -5.85
N THR A 104 6.16 0.24 -7.04
CA THR A 104 7.51 0.00 -7.59
C THR A 104 8.61 0.82 -6.90
N ALA A 105 8.29 1.64 -5.90
CA ALA A 105 9.26 2.56 -5.31
C ALA A 105 10.51 1.83 -4.77
N THR A 106 11.69 2.29 -5.18
CA THR A 106 12.99 1.87 -4.62
C THR A 106 13.68 3.05 -3.97
N PHE A 107 14.54 2.76 -2.98
CA PHE A 107 15.27 3.76 -2.21
C PHE A 107 16.76 3.42 -2.24
N GLU A 108 17.56 4.33 -2.79
CA GLU A 108 19.02 4.21 -2.86
C GLU A 108 19.71 4.97 -1.72
N THR A 109 21.00 4.71 -1.51
CA THR A 109 21.80 5.31 -0.42
C THR A 109 22.04 6.82 -0.55
N ASN A 110 21.74 7.43 -1.69
CA ASN A 110 22.01 8.85 -1.97
C ASN A 110 20.75 9.73 -1.92
N ASP A 111 19.77 9.37 -1.09
CA ASP A 111 18.43 10.01 -1.02
C ASP A 111 17.69 10.02 -2.37
N ILE A 112 18.04 9.09 -3.26
CA ILE A 112 17.37 8.89 -4.54
C ILE A 112 16.24 7.89 -4.32
N ALA A 113 15.03 8.29 -4.70
CA ALA A 113 13.90 7.40 -4.85
C ALA A 113 13.52 7.28 -6.33
N ARG A 114 13.31 6.06 -6.81
CA ARG A 114 12.84 5.77 -8.17
C ARG A 114 11.45 5.16 -8.09
N VAL A 115 10.61 5.47 -9.07
CA VAL A 115 9.23 4.99 -9.17
C VAL A 115 8.90 4.79 -10.64
N GLY A 116 8.16 3.73 -10.95
CA GLY A 116 7.77 3.34 -12.31
C GLY A 116 8.81 2.49 -13.02
N GLU A 117 9.76 1.90 -12.30
CA GLU A 117 10.70 0.95 -12.90
C GLU A 117 9.98 -0.37 -13.22
N PRO A 118 10.25 -0.98 -14.40
CA PRO A 118 9.61 -2.21 -14.85
C PRO A 118 10.06 -3.46 -14.09
#